data_AF-T1G084-F1
#
_entry.id   AF-T1G084-F1
#
_cell.length_a   1.000
_cell.length_b   1.000
_cell.length_c   1.000
_cell.angle_alpha   90.00
_cell.angle_beta   90.00
_cell.angle_gamma   90.00
#
_symmetry.space_group_name_H-M   'P 1'
#
loop_
_entity.id
_entity.type
_entity.pdbx_description
1 polymer ?
#
loop_
_entity_poly.entity_id
_entity_poly.type
_entity_poly.pdbx_seq_one_letter_code
_entity_poly.pdbx_strand_id
1 'polypeptide(L)' 'CEGSGGFRCNNGRCIRARYRCDLTDNCGDNSDEENCSKIVLLFRNFDFYSY' A
#
# COMPACT_ATOMS: atom_id res chain seq x y z
N CYS A 1 14.67 5.59 3.39
CA CYS A 1 13.77 4.66 4.09
C CYS A 1 14.38 4.42 5.46
N GLU A 2 14.49 5.48 6.25
CA GLU A 2 15.36 5.50 7.42
C GLU A 2 14.49 5.69 8.65
N GLY A 3 14.58 4.73 9.56
CA GLY A 3 13.62 4.50 10.64
C GLY A 3 12.74 3.29 10.33
N SER A 4 12.60 2.41 11.33
CA SER A 4 12.11 1.01 11.29
C SER A 4 10.67 0.78 10.80
N GLY A 5 10.08 1.70 10.05
CA GLY A 5 8.71 1.63 9.54
C GLY A 5 8.52 2.29 8.16
N GLY A 6 9.57 2.39 7.35
CA GLY A 6 9.49 2.82 5.95
C GLY A 6 9.43 1.62 5.00
N PHE A 7 8.59 1.68 3.96
CA PHE A 7 8.58 0.72 2.86
C PHE A 7 9.38 1.29 1.68
N ARG A 8 10.23 0.45 1.08
CA ARG A 8 10.98 0.79 -0.12
C ARG A 8 10.28 0.19 -1.33
N CYS A 9 9.89 1.07 -2.22
CA CYS A 9 9.30 0.72 -3.49
C CYS A 9 10.28 0.07 -4.48
N ASN A 10 9.73 -0.45 -5.57
CA ASN A 10 10.52 -1.01 -6.67
C ASN A 10 11.32 0.07 -7.43
N ASN A 11 10.75 1.26 -7.63
CA ASN A 11 11.43 2.43 -8.21
C ASN A 11 12.42 3.11 -7.22
N GLY A 12 12.73 2.49 -6.08
CA GLY A 12 13.67 3.01 -5.09
C GLY A 12 13.15 4.15 -4.21
N ARG A 13 11.90 4.58 -4.42
CA ARG A 13 11.22 5.55 -3.55
C ARG A 13 10.96 4.96 -2.18
N CYS A 14 10.93 5.84 -1.18
CA CYS A 14 10.66 5.50 0.20
C CYS A 14 9.36 6.14 0.67
N ILE A 15 8.43 5.31 1.11
CA ILE A 15 7.17 5.74 1.72
C ILE A 15 7.09 5.22 3.15
N ARG A 16 6.13 5.72 3.93
CA ARG A 16 5.83 5.17 5.27
C ARG A 16 5.10 3.83 5.10
N ALA A 17 5.34 2.88 5.99
CA ALA A 17 4.65 1.57 5.95
C ALA A 17 3.12 1.67 6.03
N ARG A 18 2.58 2.77 6.59
CA ARG A 18 1.13 3.05 6.62
C ARG A 18 0.50 3.31 5.23
N TYR A 19 1.33 3.69 4.27
CA TYR A 19 0.94 4.00 2.90
C TYR A 19 1.02 2.77 1.99
N ARG A 20 1.42 1.62 2.54
CA ARG A 20 1.38 0.34 1.83
C ARG A 20 -0.04 -0.22 1.98
N CYS A 21 -0.64 -0.69 0.89
CA CYS A 21 -1.99 -1.25 0.88
C CYS A 21 -3.09 -0.24 1.26
N ASP A 22 -2.93 1.05 0.93
CA ASP A 22 -3.91 2.09 1.27
C ASP A 22 -4.80 2.50 0.09
N LEU A 23 -4.77 1.73 -1.01
CA LEU A 23 -5.46 1.99 -2.28
C LEU A 23 -4.98 3.24 -3.01
N THR A 24 -3.87 3.84 -2.58
CA THR A 24 -3.28 5.01 -3.20
C THR A 24 -1.88 4.66 -3.69
N ASP A 25 -1.57 5.01 -4.93
CA ASP A 25 -0.22 4.89 -5.46
C ASP A 25 0.68 5.97 -4.82
N ASN A 26 1.13 5.71 -3.59
CA ASN A 26 2.06 6.60 -2.91
C ASN A 26 3.46 6.45 -3.46
N CYS A 27 3.74 5.31 -4.11
CA CYS A 27 5.02 5.11 -4.72
C CYS A 27 5.20 5.83 -6.07
N GLY A 28 4.13 5.91 -6.87
CA GLY A 28 4.15 6.32 -8.28
C GLY A 28 4.49 5.19 -9.25
N ASP A 29 4.73 3.97 -8.75
CA ASP A 29 4.93 2.75 -9.54
C ASP A 29 4.00 1.61 -9.09
N ASN A 30 3.01 1.92 -8.24
CA ASN A 30 2.06 0.98 -7.61
C ASN A 30 2.70 -0.13 -6.75
N SER A 31 4.02 -0.14 -6.54
CA SER A 31 4.69 -1.24 -5.82
C SER A 31 4.32 -1.33 -4.33
N ASP A 32 3.75 -0.26 -3.78
CA ASP A 32 3.17 -0.21 -2.44
C ASP A 32 1.78 -0.84 -2.33
N GLU A 33 1.06 -0.94 -3.44
CA GLU A 33 -0.24 -1.62 -3.53
C GLU A 33 -0.10 -3.06 -4.08
N GLU A 34 1.08 -3.43 -4.57
CA GLU A 34 1.40 -4.78 -5.00
C GLU A 34 1.60 -5.76 -3.82
N ASN A 35 1.14 -7.00 -4.02
CA ASN A 35 1.20 -8.07 -3.02
C ASN A 35 0.58 -7.66 -1.66
N CYS A 36 -0.53 -6.93 -1.73
CA CYS A 36 -1.38 -6.73 -0.58
C CYS A 36 -2.15 -8.02 -0.26
N SER A 37 -1.64 -8.81 0.68
CA SER A 37 -2.43 -9.87 1.31
C SER A 37 -3.62 -9.18 1.95
N LYS A 38 -4.79 -9.20 1.29
CA LYS A 38 -6.01 -8.45 1.66
C LYS A 38 -6.22 -8.44 3.18
N ILE A 39 -5.68 -7.44 3.87
CA ILE A 39 -6.16 -7.03 5.18
C ILE A 39 -7.27 -6.02 4.87
N VAL A 40 -8.30 -6.54 4.22
CA VAL A 40 -9.64 -5.96 4.30
C VAL A 40 -10.40 -6.83 5.29
N LEU A 41 -9.85 -6.96 6.48
CA LEU A 41 -10.53 -7.56 7.62
C LEU A 41 -10.63 -6.50 8.70
N LEU A 42 -11.74 -5.78 8.58
CA LEU A 42 -12.52 -5.07 9.59
C LEU A 42 -12.73 -3.62 9.16
N PHE A 43 -14.01 -3.24 9.02
CA PHE A 43 -14.53 -1.88 8.79
C PHE A 43 -14.82 -1.43 7.34
N ARG A 44 -15.60 -2.22 6.58
CA ARG A 44 -16.96 -1.83 6.13
C ARG A 44 -17.49 -2.78 5.05
N ASN A 45 -18.73 -3.23 5.26
CA ASN A 45 -19.57 -3.87 4.24
C ASN A 45 -19.67 -2.95 3.00
N PHE A 46 -19.70 -3.53 1.78
CA PHE A 46 -19.73 -2.85 0.46
C PHE A 46 -18.40 -2.13 0.13
N ASP A 47 -17.64 -2.41 -0.93
CA ASP A 47 -18.00 -2.82 -2.27
C ASP A 47 -16.95 -3.73 -2.93
N PHE A 48 -17.50 -4.73 -3.61
CA PHE A 48 -16.94 -5.45 -4.73
C PHE A 48 -16.65 -4.43 -5.86
N TYR A 49 -15.81 -4.80 -6.83
CA TYR A 49 -15.77 -4.20 -8.18
C TYR A 49 -14.85 -2.99 -8.42
N SER A 50 -13.81 -3.26 -9.19
CA SER A 50 -13.30 -2.42 -10.27
C SER A 50 -12.86 -1.00 -9.95
N TYR A 51 -11.56 -0.85 -9.71
CA TYR A 51 -10.65 -0.30 -10.72
C TYR A 51 -9.30 -0.98 -10.58
#